data_AF-A0A7S0Z805-F1
#
_entry.id   AF-A0A7S0Z805-F1
#
_cell.length_a   1.000
_cell.length_b   1.000
_cell.length_c   1.000
_cell.angle_alpha   90.00
_cell.angle_beta   90.00
_cell.angle_gamma   90.00
#
_symmetry.space_group_name_H-M   'P 1'
#
loop_
_entity.id
_entity.type
_entity.pdbx_description
1 polymer ?
#
loop_
_entity_poly.entity_id
_entity_poly.type
_entity_poly.pdbx_seq_one_letter_code
_entity_poly.pdbx_strand_id
1 'polypeptide(L)'
;VIVTIDIEEKMRPDIRKDITKWRQWLRTELKRLGHERTRWHIVSFASECTEFCPLKNKLNKQDEERDLVGATWLAQSGMMMIIELQPLVWFIECSGAGGDALKTQKCMDCPEMRARLVDLTLCNAGADIQKDSSWWTNLPRDIYSVYGFPETSCAHAGGRKCLWKMLFACHMRHVGGGRGPTSITLPATREESMQYPPMLCAQWIASAVHAMLYYESVEA
;
A
#
# COMPACT_ATOMS: atom_id res chain seq x y z
N VAL A 1 -10.15 -4.79 15.43
CA VAL A 1 -10.79 -3.48 15.17
C VAL A 1 -10.15 -2.91 13.92
N ILE A 2 -10.96 -2.40 12.99
CA ILE A 2 -10.51 -1.66 11.81
C ILE A 2 -11.17 -0.30 11.89
N VAL A 3 -10.39 0.77 11.68
CA VAL A 3 -10.89 2.15 11.59
C VAL A 3 -10.37 2.74 10.28
N THR A 4 -11.29 3.26 9.48
CA THR A 4 -11.02 3.87 8.19
C THR A 4 -11.18 5.38 8.26
N ILE A 5 -10.29 6.11 7.59
CA ILE A 5 -10.28 7.58 7.56
C ILE A 5 -10.22 8.02 6.11
N ASP A 6 -11.16 8.87 5.71
CA ASP A 6 -11.16 9.52 4.39
C ASP A 6 -11.91 10.86 4.50
N ILE A 7 -11.67 11.80 3.59
CA ILE A 7 -12.48 13.02 3.48
C ILE A 7 -13.75 12.79 2.62
N GLU A 8 -13.67 11.83 1.71
CA GLU A 8 -14.67 11.51 0.71
C GLU A 8 -15.79 10.62 1.28
N GLU A 9 -17.02 11.10 1.27
CA GLU A 9 -18.19 10.35 1.75
C GLU A 9 -18.43 9.06 0.98
N LYS A 10 -18.13 9.07 -0.31
CA LYS A 10 -18.33 7.90 -1.20
C LYS A 10 -17.58 6.66 -0.72
N MET A 11 -16.47 6.84 0.00
CA MET A 11 -15.67 5.77 0.58
C MET A 11 -16.26 5.22 1.88
N ARG A 12 -17.26 5.91 2.45
CA ARG A 12 -17.95 5.56 3.71
C ARG A 12 -16.99 5.25 4.87
N PRO A 13 -16.05 6.16 5.19
CA PRO A 13 -15.08 5.92 6.27
C PRO A 13 -15.74 5.99 7.66
N ASP A 14 -15.15 5.31 8.65
CA ASP A 14 -15.55 5.41 10.06
C ASP A 14 -15.35 6.82 10.62
N ILE A 15 -14.32 7.51 10.12
CA ILE A 15 -14.00 8.90 10.42
C ILE A 15 -13.90 9.69 9.12
N ARG A 16 -14.89 10.55 8.88
CA ARG A 16 -14.91 11.44 7.71
C ARG A 16 -14.27 12.80 8.03
N LYS A 17 -12.94 12.89 8.00
CA LYS A 17 -12.20 14.11 8.31
C LYS A 17 -10.89 14.20 7.51
N ASP A 18 -10.44 15.43 7.32
CA ASP A 18 -9.14 15.73 6.73
C ASP A 18 -8.00 15.22 7.62
N ILE A 19 -7.23 14.28 7.07
CA ILE A 19 -6.08 13.66 7.74
C ILE A 19 -5.02 14.67 8.10
N THR A 20 -4.88 15.80 7.40
CA THR A 20 -3.85 16.80 7.72
C THR A 20 -4.09 17.51 9.06
N LYS A 21 -5.32 17.42 9.59
CA LYS A 21 -5.74 18.00 10.88
C LYS A 21 -5.89 16.96 11.97
N TRP A 22 -5.37 15.75 11.77
CA TRP A 22 -5.61 14.59 12.62
C TRP A 22 -5.40 14.82 14.11
N ARG A 23 -4.38 15.58 14.52
CA ARG A 23 -4.12 15.87 15.95
C ARG A 23 -5.29 16.55 16.66
N GLN A 24 -6.11 17.30 15.94
CA GLN A 24 -7.26 18.02 16.50
C GLN A 24 -8.44 17.10 16.80
N TRP A 25 -8.57 16.00 16.06
CA TRP A 25 -9.78 15.19 16.08
C TRP A 25 -9.56 13.71 16.39
N LEU A 26 -8.38 13.15 16.15
CA LEU A 26 -8.13 11.70 16.20
C LEU A 26 -8.48 11.12 17.56
N ARG A 27 -7.97 11.71 18.65
CA ARG A 27 -8.25 11.23 20.00
C ARG A 27 -9.75 11.28 20.35
N THR A 28 -10.44 12.34 19.93
CA THR A 28 -11.88 12.51 20.16
C THR A 28 -12.69 11.47 19.39
N GLU A 29 -12.34 11.22 18.13
CA GLU A 29 -13.01 10.21 17.30
C GLU A 29 -12.72 8.79 17.77
N LEU A 30 -11.47 8.48 18.13
CA LEU A 30 -11.12 7.18 18.72
C LEU A 30 -11.85 6.97 20.03
N LYS A 31 -12.02 7.99 20.86
CA LYS A 31 -12.87 7.93 22.07
C LYS A 31 -14.33 7.67 21.74
N ARG A 32 -14.91 8.38 20.76
CA ARG A 32 -16.29 8.17 20.30
C ARG A 32 -16.53 6.73 19.83
N LEU A 33 -15.52 6.13 19.19
CA LEU A 33 -15.55 4.75 18.72
C LEU A 33 -15.17 3.71 19.81
N GLY A 34 -14.78 4.14 21.02
CA GLY A 34 -14.38 3.25 22.11
C GLY A 34 -12.98 2.63 21.96
N HIS A 35 -12.07 3.31 21.26
CA HIS A 35 -10.74 2.82 20.86
C HIS A 35 -9.57 3.73 21.27
N GLU A 36 -9.79 4.67 22.19
CA GLU A 36 -8.80 5.67 22.63
C GLU A 36 -7.53 5.08 23.28
N ARG A 37 -7.60 3.84 23.80
CA ARG A 37 -6.47 3.12 24.42
C ARG A 37 -5.97 1.95 23.59
N THR A 38 -6.47 1.80 22.36
CA THR A 38 -6.08 0.70 21.49
C THR A 38 -4.64 0.87 21.05
N ARG A 39 -3.80 -0.13 21.30
CA ARG A 39 -2.50 -0.25 20.63
C ARG A 39 -2.76 -0.69 19.19
N TRP A 40 -2.35 0.14 18.23
CA TRP A 40 -2.55 -0.17 16.81
C TRP A 40 -1.54 -1.22 16.36
N HIS A 41 -2.01 -2.28 15.72
CA HIS A 41 -1.11 -3.28 15.13
C HIS A 41 -0.64 -2.84 13.75
N ILE A 42 -1.52 -2.21 12.97
CA ILE A 42 -1.24 -1.81 11.59
C ILE A 42 -1.71 -0.38 11.38
N VAL A 43 -0.90 0.40 10.66
CA VAL A 43 -1.37 1.58 9.93
C VAL A 43 -1.03 1.41 8.45
N SER A 44 -2.03 1.51 7.58
CA SER A 44 -1.84 1.52 6.13
C SER A 44 -2.29 2.88 5.60
N PHE A 45 -1.42 3.55 4.85
CA PHE A 45 -1.67 4.87 4.29
C PHE A 45 -1.41 4.86 2.79
N ALA A 46 -2.43 5.18 2.00
CA ALA A 46 -2.28 5.38 0.56
C ALA A 46 -2.24 6.88 0.30
N SER A 47 -1.09 7.39 -0.16
CA SER A 47 -0.94 8.80 -0.47
C SER A 47 -1.69 9.16 -1.75
N GLU A 48 -2.08 10.43 -1.90
CA GLU A 48 -2.53 10.97 -3.18
C GLU A 48 -1.44 10.71 -4.23
N CYS A 49 -1.76 9.94 -5.26
CA CYS A 49 -0.79 9.45 -6.24
C CYS A 49 -0.99 10.07 -7.62
N THR A 50 -2.10 10.77 -7.84
CA THR A 50 -2.36 11.48 -9.10
C THR A 50 -1.41 12.65 -9.25
N GLU A 51 -1.24 13.45 -8.20
CA GLU A 51 -0.34 14.62 -8.18
C GLU A 51 1.12 14.23 -8.43
N PHE A 52 1.60 13.14 -7.81
CA PHE A 52 2.96 12.61 -8.02
C PHE A 52 3.17 11.87 -9.34
N CYS A 53 2.11 11.52 -10.08
CA CYS A 53 2.22 10.75 -11.32
C CYS A 53 1.87 11.62 -12.55
N PRO A 54 2.87 12.04 -13.35
CA PRO A 54 2.64 12.88 -14.53
C PRO A 54 1.70 12.26 -15.56
N LEU A 55 1.68 10.92 -15.64
CA LEU A 55 0.85 10.17 -16.58
C LEU A 55 -0.64 10.22 -16.21
N LYS A 56 -0.97 10.31 -14.92
CA LYS A 56 -2.36 10.32 -14.44
C LYS A 56 -3.04 11.68 -14.61
N ASN A 57 -2.27 12.76 -14.52
CA ASN A 57 -2.81 14.11 -14.71
C ASN A 57 -3.19 14.38 -16.17
N LYS A 58 -2.45 13.85 -17.14
CA LYS A 58 -2.79 13.98 -18.58
C LYS A 58 -4.13 13.35 -18.97
N LEU A 59 -4.64 12.39 -18.19
CA LEU A 59 -5.87 11.67 -18.49
C LEU A 59 -7.13 12.33 -17.89
N ASN A 60 -6.98 13.05 -16.77
CA ASN A 60 -8.13 13.49 -15.95
C ASN A 60 -8.21 15.01 -15.74
N LYS A 61 -7.14 15.76 -15.97
CA LYS A 61 -7.08 17.21 -15.74
C LYS A 61 -6.45 17.88 -16.95
N GLN A 62 -7.27 18.41 -17.85
CA GLN A 62 -6.79 19.35 -18.86
C GLN A 62 -6.34 20.62 -18.12
N ASP A 63 -5.04 20.90 -18.16
CA ASP A 63 -4.42 22.19 -17.79
C ASP A 63 -4.47 22.68 -16.32
N GLU A 64 -4.89 21.87 -15.35
CA GLU A 64 -4.72 22.22 -13.93
C GLU A 64 -3.28 21.99 -13.45
N GLU A 65 -2.71 22.98 -12.77
CA GLU A 65 -1.40 22.85 -12.11
C GLU A 65 -1.47 21.78 -11.02
N ARG A 66 -0.47 20.90 -10.98
CA ARG A 66 -0.40 19.80 -10.01
C ARG A 66 -0.11 20.32 -8.62
N ASP A 67 -0.88 19.90 -7.62
CA ASP A 67 -0.66 20.27 -6.22
C ASP A 67 0.31 19.31 -5.53
N LEU A 68 1.58 19.36 -5.96
CA LEU A 68 2.66 18.58 -5.35
C LEU A 68 2.89 18.94 -3.88
N VAL A 69 2.65 20.20 -3.51
CA VAL A 69 2.85 20.69 -2.13
C VAL A 69 1.79 20.06 -1.22
N GLY A 70 0.51 20.14 -1.59
CA GLY A 70 -0.58 19.51 -0.86
C GLY A 70 -0.43 18.00 -0.77
N ALA A 71 -0.06 17.34 -1.87
CA ALA A 71 0.19 15.89 -1.87
C ALA A 71 1.36 15.50 -0.94
N THR A 72 2.43 16.30 -0.91
CA THR A 72 3.57 16.09 -0.01
C THR A 72 3.17 16.31 1.45
N TRP A 73 2.37 17.33 1.73
CA TRP A 73 1.84 17.62 3.06
C TRP A 73 0.92 16.49 3.57
N LEU A 74 0.12 15.90 2.68
CA LEU A 74 -0.70 14.74 2.97
C LEU A 74 0.16 13.53 3.36
N ALA A 75 1.21 13.26 2.57
CA ALA A 75 2.15 12.18 2.86
C ALA A 75 2.84 12.37 4.22
N GLN A 76 3.33 13.58 4.50
CA GLN A 76 3.93 13.92 5.80
C GLN A 76 2.94 13.75 6.95
N SER A 77 1.67 14.11 6.77
CA SER A 77 0.63 13.93 7.78
C SER A 77 0.41 12.45 8.12
N GLY A 78 0.38 11.58 7.10
CA GLY A 78 0.32 10.13 7.28
C GLY A 78 1.56 9.57 7.99
N MET A 79 2.75 10.02 7.61
CA MET A 79 4.02 9.65 8.27
C MET A 79 4.03 10.04 9.75
N MET A 80 3.64 11.28 10.07
CA MET A 80 3.58 11.77 11.45
C MET A 80 2.58 11.00 12.29
N MET A 81 1.46 10.59 11.69
CA MET A 81 0.49 9.73 12.37
C MET A 81 1.09 8.35 12.68
N ILE A 82 1.85 7.75 11.75
CA ILE A 82 2.55 6.48 12.00
C ILE A 82 3.55 6.64 13.15
N ILE A 83 4.34 7.72 13.16
CA ILE A 83 5.32 8.00 14.22
C ILE A 83 4.64 8.14 15.58
N GLU A 84 3.48 8.81 15.65
CA GLU A 84 2.77 9.03 16.93
C GLU A 84 1.99 7.81 17.41
N LEU A 85 1.36 7.05 16.50
CA LEU A 85 0.61 5.85 16.86
C LEU A 85 1.52 4.64 17.14
N GLN A 86 2.77 4.67 16.65
CA GLN A 86 3.76 3.60 16.79
C GLN A 86 3.17 2.20 16.56
N PRO A 87 2.55 1.95 15.39
CA PRO A 87 1.97 0.65 15.12
C PRO A 87 3.07 -0.40 14.99
N LEU A 88 2.74 -1.66 15.29
CA LEU A 88 3.65 -2.79 15.12
C LEU A 88 4.14 -2.90 13.66
N VAL A 89 3.24 -2.72 12.71
CA VAL A 89 3.50 -2.75 11.26
C VAL A 89 2.92 -1.49 10.62
N TRP A 90 3.59 -0.94 9.62
CA TRP A 90 2.99 0.11 8.80
C TRP A 90 3.36 0.04 7.33
N PHE A 91 2.52 0.65 6.50
CA PHE A 91 2.69 0.76 5.06
C PHE A 91 2.34 2.16 4.57
N ILE A 92 3.17 2.70 3.68
CA ILE A 92 2.82 3.84 2.83
C ILE A 92 2.87 3.35 1.39
N GLU A 93 1.77 3.48 0.64
CA GLU A 93 1.71 3.17 -0.79
C GLU A 93 1.62 4.45 -1.61
N CYS A 94 2.37 4.49 -2.71
CA CYS A 94 2.20 5.50 -3.75
C CYS A 94 2.60 4.94 -5.12
N SER A 95 2.27 5.66 -6.19
CA SER A 95 2.74 5.38 -7.54
C SER A 95 4.28 5.39 -7.58
N GLY A 96 4.88 4.36 -8.18
CA GLY A 96 6.34 4.27 -8.34
C GLY A 96 6.88 4.98 -9.60
N ALA A 97 6.00 5.55 -10.43
CA ALA A 97 6.33 6.10 -11.75
C ALA A 97 6.40 7.62 -11.78
N GLY A 98 7.44 8.16 -12.43
CA GLY A 98 7.64 9.60 -12.70
C GLY A 98 8.79 10.24 -11.91
N GLY A 99 9.29 11.38 -12.40
CA GLY A 99 10.36 12.15 -11.71
C GLY A 99 9.91 12.78 -10.39
N ASP A 100 8.61 13.08 -10.27
CA ASP A 100 8.01 13.63 -9.05
C ASP A 100 7.39 12.55 -8.16
N ALA A 101 7.68 11.26 -8.41
CA ALA A 101 7.16 10.17 -7.59
C ALA A 101 7.45 10.41 -6.10
N LEU A 102 6.59 9.94 -5.20
CA LEU A 102 6.78 10.16 -3.75
C LEU A 102 8.18 9.73 -3.26
N LYS A 103 8.78 8.71 -3.90
CA LYS A 103 10.14 8.23 -3.59
C LYS A 103 11.28 9.21 -3.86
N THR A 104 11.05 10.24 -4.66
CA THR A 104 12.03 11.30 -4.91
C THR A 104 11.84 12.50 -3.97
N GLN A 105 10.77 12.51 -3.17
CA GLN A 105 10.47 13.60 -2.26
C GLN A 105 11.29 13.51 -0.97
N LYS A 106 11.85 14.65 -0.53
CA LYS A 106 12.68 14.72 0.67
C LYS A 106 11.97 14.29 1.95
N CYS A 107 10.64 14.43 2.01
CA CYS A 107 9.88 14.01 3.18
C CYS A 107 10.03 12.51 3.49
N MET A 108 10.33 11.68 2.48
CA MET A 108 10.51 10.25 2.65
C MET A 108 11.88 9.87 3.26
N ASP A 109 12.83 10.81 3.32
CA ASP A 109 14.11 10.66 4.02
C ASP A 109 13.95 10.98 5.51
N CYS A 110 13.13 10.18 6.21
CA CYS A 110 12.82 10.34 7.63
C CYS A 110 13.48 9.21 8.44
N PRO A 111 14.59 9.48 9.15
CA PRO A 111 15.30 8.49 9.95
C PRO A 111 14.45 7.85 11.05
N GLU A 112 13.52 8.60 11.62
CA GLU A 112 12.63 8.16 12.70
C GLU A 112 11.71 7.02 12.26
N MET A 113 11.31 7.00 10.99
CA MET A 113 10.48 5.91 10.47
C MET A 113 11.29 4.64 10.22
N ARG A 114 12.63 4.72 10.09
CA ARG A 114 13.49 3.61 9.65
C ARG A 114 12.91 2.89 8.43
N ALA A 115 12.32 3.68 7.54
CA ALA A 115 11.48 3.20 6.46
C ALA A 115 12.31 2.43 5.42
N ARG A 116 11.81 1.26 5.01
CA ARG A 116 12.38 0.51 3.90
C ARG A 116 11.49 0.70 2.67
N LEU A 117 12.09 1.14 1.57
CA LEU A 117 11.43 1.19 0.27
C LEU A 117 11.43 -0.21 -0.37
N VAL A 118 10.26 -0.65 -0.81
CA VAL A 118 10.03 -1.86 -1.59
C VAL A 118 9.30 -1.45 -2.86
N ASP A 119 10.01 -1.48 -3.99
CA ASP A 119 9.39 -1.30 -5.29
C ASP A 119 8.71 -2.62 -5.71
N LEU A 120 7.42 -2.53 -6.00
CA LEU A 120 6.56 -3.66 -6.34
C LEU A 120 5.75 -3.33 -7.60
N THR A 121 5.58 -4.34 -8.45
CA THR A 121 4.63 -4.27 -9.55
C THR A 121 3.41 -5.11 -9.21
N LEU A 122 2.24 -4.50 -9.25
CA LEU A 122 0.96 -5.18 -9.27
C LEU A 122 0.71 -5.63 -10.70
N CYS A 123 0.94 -6.91 -10.98
CA CYS A 123 0.62 -7.53 -12.26
C CYS A 123 -0.61 -8.42 -12.11
N ASN A 124 -1.66 -8.13 -12.87
CA ASN A 124 -2.78 -9.05 -13.04
C ASN A 124 -2.66 -9.73 -14.41
N ALA A 125 -2.16 -10.97 -14.43
CA ALA A 125 -1.87 -11.73 -15.65
C ALA A 125 -3.12 -12.18 -16.44
N GLY A 126 -4.30 -11.67 -16.11
CA GLY A 126 -5.52 -11.82 -16.91
C GLY A 126 -5.96 -10.54 -17.63
N ALA A 127 -5.68 -9.37 -17.06
CA ALA A 127 -6.33 -8.11 -17.42
C ALA A 127 -5.41 -7.13 -18.17
N ASP A 128 -4.17 -7.53 -18.47
CA ASP A 128 -3.07 -6.64 -18.92
C ASP A 128 -2.88 -5.41 -18.02
N ILE A 129 -3.31 -5.50 -16.75
CA ILE A 129 -3.13 -4.44 -15.76
C ILE A 129 -1.76 -4.62 -15.12
N GLN A 130 -0.88 -3.67 -15.42
CA GLN A 130 0.38 -3.47 -14.74
C GLN A 130 0.34 -2.13 -14.01
N LYS A 131 0.39 -2.15 -12.68
CA LYS A 131 0.52 -0.95 -11.85
C LYS A 131 1.83 -1.01 -11.09
N ASP A 132 2.72 -0.08 -11.39
CA ASP A 132 3.94 0.10 -10.63
C ASP A 132 3.67 0.92 -9.38
N SER A 133 4.14 0.40 -8.25
CA SER A 133 3.88 0.95 -6.94
C SER A 133 5.15 0.91 -6.09
N SER A 134 5.33 1.93 -5.28
CA SER A 134 6.41 2.03 -4.29
C SER A 134 5.79 1.96 -2.91
N TRP A 135 6.30 1.04 -2.10
CA TRP A 135 5.81 0.79 -0.75
C TRP A 135 6.90 1.13 0.26
N TRP A 136 6.57 1.87 1.29
CA TRP A 136 7.43 2.04 2.46
C TRP A 136 6.87 1.25 3.62
N THR A 137 7.74 0.56 4.36
CA THR A 137 7.33 -0.23 5.52
C THR A 137 8.47 -0.41 6.53
N ASN A 138 8.14 -0.77 7.76
CA ASN A 138 9.08 -1.25 8.77
C ASN A 138 9.32 -2.76 8.74
N LEU A 139 8.66 -3.50 7.84
CA LEU A 139 8.87 -4.93 7.74
C LEU A 139 10.34 -5.28 7.41
N PRO A 140 10.98 -6.21 8.15
CA PRO A 140 12.32 -6.67 7.84
C PRO A 140 12.39 -7.33 6.45
N ARG A 141 13.55 -7.21 5.79
CA ARG A 141 13.75 -7.74 4.42
C ARG A 141 13.56 -9.25 4.37
N ASP A 142 14.03 -9.93 5.41
CA ASP A 142 14.06 -11.39 5.48
C ASP A 142 12.67 -11.97 5.80
N ILE A 143 11.73 -11.12 6.17
CA ILE A 143 10.33 -11.52 6.30
C ILE A 143 9.78 -12.06 4.99
N TYR A 144 10.26 -11.52 3.86
CA TYR A 144 9.82 -11.95 2.55
C TYR A 144 10.35 -13.35 2.21
N SER A 145 11.56 -13.70 2.68
CA SER A 145 12.11 -15.04 2.50
C SER A 145 11.53 -16.06 3.50
N VAL A 146 11.20 -15.67 4.74
CA VAL A 146 10.62 -16.55 5.77
C VAL A 146 9.21 -17.03 5.39
N TYR A 147 8.41 -16.20 4.72
CA TYR A 147 7.11 -16.63 4.17
C TYR A 147 7.24 -17.40 2.85
N GLY A 148 8.47 -17.74 2.47
CA GLY A 148 8.74 -18.48 1.24
C GLY A 148 8.29 -17.71 0.01
N PHE A 149 8.19 -16.37 0.07
CA PHE A 149 8.00 -15.58 -1.13
C PHE A 149 9.27 -15.75 -1.94
N PRO A 150 9.26 -16.55 -3.01
CA PRO A 150 10.46 -16.66 -3.82
C PRO A 150 10.78 -15.24 -4.30
N GLU A 151 12.05 -14.95 -4.58
CA GLU A 151 12.43 -13.73 -5.28
C GLU A 151 11.74 -13.74 -6.66
N THR A 152 10.47 -13.36 -6.67
CA THR A 152 9.55 -13.69 -7.74
C THR A 152 9.57 -12.54 -8.71
N SER A 153 10.72 -12.43 -9.36
CA SER A 153 10.79 -11.80 -10.66
C SER A 153 9.65 -12.38 -11.51
N CYS A 154 8.81 -11.49 -12.01
CA CYS A 154 7.69 -11.85 -12.85
C CYS A 154 7.98 -11.39 -14.27
N ALA A 155 8.01 -12.33 -15.22
CA ALA A 155 8.17 -11.98 -16.64
C ALA A 155 7.10 -10.99 -17.11
N HIS A 156 5.84 -11.14 -16.68
CA HIS A 156 4.75 -10.20 -16.97
C HIS A 156 4.93 -8.83 -16.29
N ALA A 157 5.72 -8.75 -15.23
CA ALA A 157 6.13 -7.50 -14.61
C ALA A 157 7.43 -6.93 -15.20
N GLY A 158 7.94 -7.49 -16.31
CA GLY A 158 9.24 -7.11 -16.89
C GLY A 158 10.43 -7.54 -16.05
N GLY A 159 10.33 -8.69 -15.36
CA GLY A 159 11.37 -9.20 -14.46
C GLY A 159 11.35 -8.58 -13.06
N ARG A 160 10.42 -7.65 -12.78
CA ARG A 160 10.28 -6.99 -11.47
C ARG A 160 9.56 -7.86 -10.44
N LYS A 161 9.67 -7.50 -9.16
CA LYS A 161 8.97 -8.14 -8.04
C LYS A 161 7.46 -7.95 -8.21
N CYS A 162 6.71 -9.05 -8.20
CA CYS A 162 5.26 -9.03 -8.36
C CYS A 162 4.55 -9.29 -7.03
N LEU A 163 3.69 -8.38 -6.57
CA LEU A 163 2.97 -8.54 -5.30
C LEU A 163 2.06 -9.79 -5.28
N TRP A 164 1.45 -10.14 -6.42
CA TRP A 164 0.63 -11.36 -6.53
C TRP A 164 1.44 -12.63 -6.34
N LYS A 165 2.57 -12.74 -7.03
CA LYS A 165 3.48 -13.88 -6.88
C LYS A 165 4.13 -13.92 -5.50
N MET A 166 4.38 -12.76 -4.91
CA MET A 166 4.81 -12.67 -3.52
C MET A 166 3.71 -13.30 -2.66
N LEU A 167 2.51 -12.72 -2.60
CA LEU A 167 1.44 -13.16 -1.71
C LEU A 167 0.95 -14.60 -1.88
N PHE A 168 0.88 -15.11 -3.11
CA PHE A 168 0.19 -16.37 -3.39
C PHE A 168 1.02 -17.40 -4.15
N ALA A 169 2.30 -17.11 -4.44
CA ALA A 169 3.15 -17.90 -5.34
C ALA A 169 2.59 -18.12 -6.77
N CYS A 170 1.45 -17.50 -7.10
CA CYS A 170 0.70 -17.69 -8.33
C CYS A 170 0.31 -16.34 -8.97
N HIS A 171 -0.08 -16.38 -10.24
CA HIS A 171 -0.78 -15.27 -10.89
C HIS A 171 -2.28 -15.55 -10.99
N MET A 172 -3.06 -14.47 -11.11
CA MET A 172 -4.46 -14.57 -11.50
C MET A 172 -4.61 -14.39 -13.01
N ARG A 173 -5.59 -15.07 -13.60
CA ARG A 173 -5.89 -15.01 -15.03
C ARG A 173 -7.39 -14.99 -15.27
N HIS A 174 -7.81 -14.24 -16.28
CA HIS A 174 -9.17 -14.32 -16.79
C HIS A 174 -9.43 -15.67 -17.44
N VAL A 175 -10.59 -16.27 -17.15
CA VAL A 175 -11.07 -17.45 -17.88
C VAL A 175 -11.07 -17.12 -19.38
N GLY A 176 -10.14 -17.71 -20.14
CA GLY A 176 -10.01 -17.52 -21.60
C GLY A 176 -8.67 -16.96 -22.13
N GLY A 177 -7.87 -16.21 -21.36
CA GLY A 177 -6.72 -15.48 -21.96
C GLY A 177 -5.36 -16.18 -21.80
N GLY A 178 -4.74 -16.77 -22.83
CA GLY A 178 -3.35 -17.30 -22.89
C GLY A 178 -2.67 -18.01 -21.67
N ARG A 179 -2.12 -19.23 -21.83
CA ARG A 179 -1.27 -19.86 -20.78
C ARG A 179 0.11 -19.18 -20.76
N GLY A 180 0.40 -18.38 -19.73
CA GLY A 180 1.76 -17.86 -19.49
C GLY A 180 2.70 -18.94 -18.89
N PRO A 181 4.04 -18.80 -19.00
CA PRO A 181 4.98 -19.91 -18.78
C PRO A 181 5.36 -20.18 -17.32
N THR A 182 4.87 -19.42 -16.33
CA THR A 182 5.31 -19.60 -14.94
C THR A 182 4.18 -19.49 -13.91
N SER A 183 4.18 -20.49 -13.03
CA SER A 183 3.36 -20.74 -11.83
C SER A 183 1.86 -21.03 -12.02
N ILE A 184 1.32 -21.74 -11.01
CA ILE A 184 -0.11 -22.06 -10.82
C ILE A 184 -0.91 -20.79 -11.09
N THR A 185 -2.06 -20.91 -11.73
CA THR A 185 -2.87 -19.77 -12.13
C THR A 185 -4.32 -20.01 -11.72
N LEU A 186 -4.91 -19.09 -10.96
CA LEU A 186 -6.31 -19.21 -10.53
C LEU A 186 -7.24 -18.59 -11.59
N PRO A 187 -8.29 -19.32 -12.03
CA PRO A 187 -9.30 -18.76 -12.92
C PRO A 187 -10.18 -17.75 -12.16
N ALA A 188 -10.36 -16.57 -12.73
CA ALA A 188 -11.31 -15.56 -12.23
C ALA A 188 -12.06 -14.91 -13.41
N THR A 189 -13.29 -14.47 -13.17
CA THR A 189 -14.03 -13.57 -14.07
C THR A 189 -13.36 -12.18 -14.14
N ARG A 190 -13.79 -11.35 -15.09
CA ARG A 190 -13.30 -9.98 -15.23
C ARG A 190 -13.67 -9.13 -14.02
N GLU A 191 -14.93 -9.19 -13.56
CA GLU A 191 -15.34 -8.46 -12.36
C GLU A 191 -14.56 -8.88 -11.13
N GLU A 192 -14.42 -10.19 -10.88
CA GLU A 192 -13.67 -10.71 -9.74
C GLU A 192 -12.25 -10.15 -9.78
N SER A 193 -11.55 -10.30 -10.91
CA SER A 193 -10.19 -9.79 -11.13
C SER A 193 -9.99 -8.28 -10.84
N MET A 194 -11.03 -7.46 -11.03
CA MET A 194 -11.01 -6.03 -10.73
C MET A 194 -11.29 -5.72 -9.26
N GLN A 195 -11.92 -6.64 -8.52
CA GLN A 195 -12.25 -6.50 -7.09
C GLN A 195 -11.12 -6.95 -6.14
N TYR A 196 -10.04 -7.57 -6.64
CA TYR A 196 -8.97 -8.10 -5.78
C TYR A 196 -7.88 -7.15 -5.27
N PRO A 197 -7.61 -5.93 -5.81
CA PRO A 197 -6.61 -5.05 -5.21
C PRO A 197 -6.85 -4.76 -3.71
N PRO A 198 -8.10 -4.59 -3.23
CA PRO A 198 -8.42 -4.53 -1.80
C PRO A 198 -8.15 -5.82 -1.00
N MET A 199 -8.48 -7.00 -1.55
CA MET A 199 -8.25 -8.29 -0.87
C MET A 199 -6.77 -8.61 -0.69
N LEU A 200 -5.95 -8.27 -1.71
CA LEU A 200 -4.50 -8.33 -1.67
C LEU A 200 -3.93 -7.55 -0.48
N CYS A 201 -4.39 -6.31 -0.28
CA CYS A 201 -3.95 -5.48 0.83
C CYS A 201 -4.31 -6.12 2.18
N ALA A 202 -5.52 -6.67 2.33
CA ALA A 202 -5.94 -7.30 3.59
C ALA A 202 -5.12 -8.57 3.93
N GLN A 203 -4.88 -9.46 2.97
CA GLN A 203 -4.08 -10.67 3.17
C GLN A 203 -2.60 -10.36 3.37
N TRP A 204 -2.07 -9.34 2.69
CA TRP A 204 -0.74 -8.81 2.94
C TRP A 204 -0.61 -8.29 4.36
N ILE A 205 -1.56 -7.47 4.80
CA ILE A 205 -1.60 -6.89 6.14
C ILE A 205 -1.63 -7.99 7.21
N ALA A 206 -2.46 -9.02 7.04
CA ALA A 206 -2.54 -10.14 7.97
C ALA A 206 -1.22 -10.94 8.04
N SER A 207 -0.65 -11.26 6.87
CA SER A 207 0.63 -11.96 6.77
C SER A 207 1.75 -11.15 7.42
N ALA A 208 1.79 -9.85 7.17
CA ALA A 208 2.77 -8.93 7.71
C ALA A 208 2.76 -8.84 9.24
N VAL A 209 1.58 -8.82 9.86
CA VAL A 209 1.48 -8.83 11.34
C VAL A 209 1.96 -10.15 11.91
N HIS A 210 1.48 -11.27 11.38
CA HIS A 210 1.92 -12.59 11.86
C HIS A 210 3.44 -12.72 11.76
N ALA A 211 4.00 -12.18 10.68
CA ALA A 211 5.41 -12.19 10.43
C ALA A 211 6.23 -11.30 11.38
N MET A 212 5.75 -10.09 11.67
CA MET A 212 6.43 -9.19 12.61
C MET A 212 6.40 -9.78 14.03
N LEU A 213 5.26 -10.35 14.45
CA LEU A 213 5.14 -11.02 15.74
C LEU A 213 6.09 -12.22 15.85
N TYR A 214 6.23 -13.01 14.78
CA TYR A 214 7.22 -14.09 14.73
C TYR A 214 8.64 -13.55 14.87
N TYR A 215 9.00 -12.51 14.11
CA TYR A 215 10.32 -11.91 14.14
C TYR A 215 10.69 -11.37 15.53
N GLU A 216 9.79 -10.61 16.17
CA GLU A 216 9.96 -10.14 17.55
C GLU A 216 10.11 -11.30 18.55
N SER A 217 9.46 -12.45 18.31
CA SER A 217 9.56 -13.61 19.21
C SER A 217 10.84 -14.43 19.06
N VAL A 218 11.50 -14.35 17.91
CA VAL A 218 12.73 -15.11 17.61
C VAL A 218 13.98 -14.29 17.90
N GLU A 219 13.91 -12.96 17.82
CA GLU A 219 15.02 -12.06 18.14
C GLU A 219 15.05 -11.55 19.60
N ALA A 220 14.02 -11.84 20.41
CA ALA A 220 13.95 -11.50 21.84
C ALA A 220 14.62 -12.56 22.74
#